data_AF-D7DTZ0-F1
#
_entry.id   AF-D7DTZ0-F1
#
_cell.length_a   1.000
_cell.length_b   1.000
_cell.length_c   1.000
_cell.angle_alpha   90.00
_cell.angle_beta   90.00
_cell.angle_gamma   90.00
#
_symmetry.space_group_name_H-M   'P 1'
#
loop_
_entity.id
_entity.type
_entity.pdbx_description
1 polymer ?
#
loop_
_entity_poly.entity_id
_entity_poly.type
_entity_poly.pdbx_seq_one_letter_code
_entity_poly.pdbx_strand_id
1 'polypeptide(L)'
;MRKSKKANQNLRNIVNERIDILMNLAEKETKRGNTERVKRYVLLSRKLAMKIRMSFPKRWKRQVCKKCDSFLIYGLNSTVRTNPKESCVVITCLNCGNIVRIPYIAEKKLKRQLKYKNRVESNLKAGENSDSNLNLTENSNIENN
;
A
#
# COMPACT_ATOMS: atom_id res chain seq x y z
N MET A 1 -32.62 11.02 -14.07
CA MET A 1 -31.49 11.83 -14.57
C MET A 1 -30.16 11.18 -14.23
N ARG A 2 -29.31 10.85 -15.23
CA ARG A 2 -27.92 10.43 -15.00
C ARG A 2 -27.09 11.68 -14.66
N LYS A 3 -26.45 11.71 -13.48
CA LYS A 3 -25.54 12.81 -13.10
C LYS A 3 -24.30 12.82 -14.00
N SER A 4 -23.85 14.02 -14.38
CA SER A 4 -22.58 14.22 -15.09
C SER A 4 -21.41 13.55 -14.35
N LYS A 5 -20.43 13.03 -15.11
CA LYS A 5 -19.21 12.40 -14.59
C LYS A 5 -18.50 13.31 -13.57
N LYS A 6 -18.49 14.63 -13.80
CA LYS A 6 -17.88 15.63 -12.90
C LYS A 6 -18.63 15.77 -11.57
N ALA A 7 -19.96 15.77 -11.59
CA ALA A 7 -20.78 15.83 -10.37
C ALA A 7 -20.60 14.57 -9.49
N ASN A 8 -20.44 13.40 -10.12
CA ASN A 8 -20.13 12.17 -9.39
C ASN A 8 -18.73 12.19 -8.76
N GLN A 9 -17.75 12.79 -9.43
CA GLN A 9 -16.40 12.95 -8.88
C GLN A 9 -16.39 13.91 -7.69
N ASN A 10 -17.06 15.06 -7.80
CA ASN A 10 -17.17 16.01 -6.68
C ASN A 10 -17.82 15.38 -5.45
N LEU A 11 -18.88 14.60 -5.64
CA LEU A 11 -19.52 13.86 -4.55
C LEU A 11 -18.58 12.85 -3.90
N ARG A 12 -17.78 12.12 -4.70
CA ARG A 12 -16.76 11.20 -4.18
C ARG A 12 -15.71 11.92 -3.35
N ASN A 13 -15.26 13.10 -3.78
CA ASN A 13 -14.28 13.90 -3.06
C ASN A 13 -14.82 14.36 -1.71
N ILE A 14 -16.04 14.93 -1.67
CA ILE A 14 -16.69 15.35 -0.42
C ILE A 14 -16.87 14.18 0.54
N VAL A 15 -17.23 13.00 0.02
CA VAL A 15 -17.39 11.82 0.87
C VAL A 15 -16.05 11.27 1.33
N ASN A 16 -15.00 11.36 0.53
CA ASN A 16 -13.65 11.04 0.95
C ASN A 16 -13.21 11.91 2.13
N GLU A 17 -13.41 13.23 2.03
CA GLU A 17 -13.14 14.18 3.12
C GLU A 17 -13.94 13.85 4.38
N ARG A 18 -15.23 13.53 4.24
CA ARG A 18 -16.08 13.13 5.38
C ARG A 18 -15.60 11.86 6.04
N ILE A 19 -15.21 10.85 5.25
CA ILE A 19 -14.63 9.61 5.78
C ILE A 19 -13.32 9.93 6.52
N ASP A 20 -12.45 10.76 5.97
CA ASP A 20 -11.20 11.14 6.61
C ASP A 20 -11.45 11.85 7.96
N ILE A 21 -12.40 12.77 8.03
CA ILE A 21 -12.78 13.44 9.29
C ILE A 21 -13.30 12.44 10.32
N LEU A 22 -14.25 11.57 9.93
CA LEU A 22 -14.82 10.57 10.83
C LEU A 22 -13.78 9.58 11.36
N MET A 23 -12.83 9.17 10.50
CA MET A 23 -11.78 8.24 10.88
C MET A 23 -10.73 8.89 11.79
N ASN A 24 -10.40 10.17 11.57
CA ASN A 24 -9.55 10.94 12.48
C ASN A 24 -10.20 11.08 13.87
N LEU A 25 -11.52 11.32 13.93
CA LEU A 25 -12.26 11.34 15.21
C LEU A 25 -12.27 9.96 15.87
N ALA A 26 -12.45 8.89 15.10
CA ALA A 26 -12.37 7.52 15.59
C ALA A 26 -10.99 7.21 16.19
N GLU A 27 -9.90 7.65 15.55
CA GLU A 27 -8.55 7.47 16.09
C GLU A 27 -8.39 8.15 17.46
N LYS A 28 -8.84 9.42 17.58
CA LYS A 28 -8.78 10.19 18.83
C LYS A 28 -9.59 9.53 19.94
N GLU A 29 -10.81 9.11 19.64
CA GLU A 29 -11.71 8.48 20.62
C GLU A 29 -11.25 7.07 21.02
N THR A 30 -10.55 6.36 20.14
CA THR A 30 -9.97 5.05 20.47
C THR A 30 -8.87 5.20 21.51
N LYS A 31 -8.02 6.23 21.39
CA LYS A 31 -6.98 6.53 22.40
C LYS A 31 -7.58 6.93 23.75
N ARG A 32 -8.79 7.49 23.76
CA ARG A 32 -9.55 7.84 24.97
C ARG A 32 -10.32 6.67 25.59
N GLY A 33 -10.37 5.51 24.93
CA GLY A 33 -11.09 4.32 25.42
C GLY A 33 -12.59 4.28 25.11
N ASN A 34 -13.14 5.26 24.37
CA ASN A 34 -14.57 5.35 24.06
C ASN A 34 -14.99 4.42 22.91
N THR A 35 -15.01 3.11 23.16
CA THR A 35 -15.18 2.08 22.10
C THR A 35 -16.51 2.16 21.34
N GLU A 36 -17.61 2.54 21.99
CA GLU A 36 -18.93 2.62 21.36
C GLU A 36 -19.00 3.76 20.32
N ARG A 37 -18.45 4.92 20.67
CA ARG A 37 -18.37 6.09 19.77
C ARG A 37 -17.52 5.79 18.55
N VAL A 38 -16.41 5.09 18.75
CA VAL A 38 -15.51 4.63 17.69
C VAL A 38 -16.24 3.72 16.71
N LYS A 39 -16.94 2.69 17.21
CA LYS A 39 -17.73 1.77 16.37
C LYS A 39 -18.75 2.54 15.55
N ARG A 40 -19.44 3.52 16.15
CA ARG A 40 -20.41 4.37 15.44
C ARG A 40 -19.75 5.16 14.30
N TYR A 41 -18.59 5.77 14.53
CA TYR A 41 -17.87 6.50 13.47
C TYR A 41 -17.42 5.59 12.33
N VAL A 42 -16.85 4.44 12.64
CA VAL A 42 -16.44 3.45 11.63
C VAL A 42 -17.64 2.98 10.81
N LEU A 43 -18.76 2.67 11.46
CA LEU A 43 -19.99 2.24 10.79
C LEU A 43 -20.53 3.33 9.85
N LEU A 44 -20.56 4.58 10.29
CA LEU A 44 -20.96 5.72 9.46
C LEU A 44 -20.06 5.88 8.24
N SER A 45 -18.74 5.83 8.42
CA SER A 45 -17.76 5.88 7.33
C SER A 45 -17.97 4.76 6.32
N ARG A 46 -18.21 3.52 6.77
CA ARG A 46 -18.50 2.37 5.90
C ARG A 46 -19.80 2.56 5.13
N LYS A 47 -20.88 3.00 5.80
CA LYS A 47 -22.17 3.26 5.16
C LYS A 47 -22.07 4.33 4.06
N LEU A 48 -21.30 5.40 4.31
CA LEU A 48 -21.04 6.42 3.29
C LEU A 48 -20.31 5.85 2.07
N ALA A 49 -19.24 5.09 2.29
CA ALA A 49 -18.48 4.46 1.21
C ALA A 49 -19.33 3.49 0.39
N MET A 50 -20.16 2.67 1.04
CA MET A 50 -21.08 1.73 0.40
C MET A 50 -22.14 2.44 -0.43
N LYS A 51 -22.74 3.52 0.11
CA LYS A 51 -23.80 4.29 -0.57
C LYS A 51 -23.33 4.85 -1.91
N ILE A 52 -22.07 5.28 -1.99
CA ILE A 52 -21.48 5.87 -3.21
C ILE A 52 -20.70 4.82 -4.04
N ARG A 53 -20.63 3.57 -3.56
CA ARG A 53 -19.87 2.47 -4.16
C ARG A 53 -18.41 2.87 -4.43
N MET A 54 -17.78 3.51 -3.46
CA MET A 54 -16.37 3.88 -3.53
C MET A 54 -15.50 2.92 -2.71
N SER A 55 -14.24 2.74 -3.13
CA SER A 55 -13.27 2.05 -2.28
C SER A 55 -12.96 2.91 -1.06
N PHE A 56 -12.81 2.26 0.08
CA PHE A 56 -12.35 2.92 1.29
C PHE A 56 -10.92 3.48 1.09
N PRO A 57 -10.58 4.64 1.67
CA PRO A 57 -9.28 5.28 1.48
C PRO A 57 -8.13 4.37 1.94
N LYS A 58 -7.02 4.33 1.19
CA LYS A 58 -5.91 3.39 1.44
C LYS A 58 -5.33 3.51 2.86
N ARG A 59 -5.26 4.74 3.39
CA ARG A 59 -4.80 5.05 4.76
C ARG A 59 -5.61 4.29 5.82
N TRP A 60 -6.93 4.38 5.74
CA TRP A 60 -7.84 3.85 6.76
C TRP A 60 -8.29 2.41 6.52
N LYS A 61 -8.18 1.90 5.27
CA LYS A 61 -8.69 0.59 4.85
C LYS A 61 -8.17 -0.59 5.69
N ARG A 62 -6.98 -0.47 6.28
CA ARG A 62 -6.33 -1.51 7.10
C ARG A 62 -6.50 -1.29 8.60
N GLN A 63 -6.91 -0.10 9.01
CA GLN A 63 -7.08 0.31 10.41
C GLN A 63 -8.50 0.07 10.92
N VAL A 64 -9.30 -0.71 10.21
CA VAL A 64 -10.68 -1.05 10.61
C VAL A 64 -10.84 -2.55 10.59
N CYS A 65 -11.34 -3.10 11.69
CA CYS A 65 -11.79 -4.48 11.71
C CYS A 65 -13.10 -4.62 10.94
N LYS A 66 -13.12 -5.48 9.92
CA LYS A 66 -14.33 -5.71 9.12
C LYS A 66 -15.44 -6.46 9.87
N LYS A 67 -15.08 -7.19 10.95
CA LYS A 67 -15.98 -8.04 11.74
C LYS A 67 -16.70 -7.28 12.85
N CYS A 68 -15.96 -6.52 13.67
CA CYS A 68 -16.53 -5.85 14.86
C CYS A 68 -16.57 -4.32 14.77
N ASP A 69 -16.17 -3.75 13.62
CA ASP A 69 -16.11 -2.29 13.38
C ASP A 69 -15.26 -1.51 14.39
N SER A 70 -14.33 -2.17 15.09
CA SER A 70 -13.35 -1.49 15.91
C SER A 70 -12.30 -0.80 15.03
N PHE A 71 -11.91 0.40 15.43
CA PHE A 71 -10.72 1.06 14.89
C PHE A 71 -9.46 0.41 15.50
N LEU A 72 -8.52 0.01 14.65
CA LEU A 72 -7.32 -0.73 15.02
C LEU A 72 -6.13 0.24 15.15
N ILE A 73 -5.60 0.31 16.37
CA ILE A 73 -4.32 0.93 16.68
C ILE A 73 -3.31 -0.19 16.88
N TYR A 74 -2.27 -0.18 16.04
CA TYR A 74 -1.21 -1.18 16.08
C TYR A 74 -0.44 -1.06 17.39
N GLY A 75 -0.28 -2.18 18.10
CA GLY A 75 0.37 -2.23 19.42
C GLY A 75 -0.58 -2.06 20.61
N LEU A 76 -1.78 -1.49 20.41
CA LEU A 76 -2.77 -1.33 21.49
C LEU A 76 -3.82 -2.45 21.45
N ASN A 77 -4.62 -2.50 20.38
CA ASN A 77 -5.75 -3.43 20.24
C ASN A 77 -5.62 -4.33 19.01
N SER A 78 -4.46 -4.30 18.37
CA SER A 78 -4.15 -5.11 17.21
C SER A 78 -2.67 -5.47 17.18
N THR A 79 -2.39 -6.70 16.73
CA THR A 79 -1.03 -7.19 16.51
C THR A 79 -0.76 -7.25 15.01
N VAL A 80 0.43 -6.81 14.62
CA VAL A 80 0.90 -6.85 13.23
C VAL A 80 2.14 -7.71 13.17
N ARG A 81 2.10 -8.78 12.37
CA ARG A 81 3.20 -9.72 12.19
C ARG A 81 3.46 -9.92 10.70
N THR A 82 4.71 -10.11 10.32
CA THR A 82 5.07 -10.51 8.96
C THR A 82 5.24 -12.03 8.91
N ASN A 83 4.64 -12.68 7.91
CA ASN A 83 4.86 -14.10 7.64
C ASN A 83 5.64 -14.23 6.31
N PRO A 84 6.97 -14.44 6.36
CA PRO A 84 7.80 -14.55 5.16
C PRO A 84 7.46 -15.77 4.30
N LYS A 85 6.99 -16.87 4.92
CA LYS A 85 6.63 -18.12 4.22
C LYS A 85 5.46 -17.89 3.28
N GLU A 86 4.39 -17.28 3.79
CA GLU A 86 3.22 -16.91 3.01
C GLU A 86 3.39 -15.58 2.23
N SER A 87 4.51 -14.87 2.44
CA SER A 87 4.76 -13.53 1.90
C SER A 87 3.57 -12.58 2.14
N CYS A 88 3.10 -12.54 3.40
CA CYS A 88 1.96 -11.74 3.80
C CYS A 88 2.21 -10.98 5.12
N VAL A 89 1.53 -9.85 5.29
CA VAL A 89 1.42 -9.13 6.56
C VAL A 89 0.11 -9.55 7.21
N VAL A 90 0.18 -10.06 8.43
CA VAL A 90 -0.95 -10.53 9.21
C VAL A 90 -1.30 -9.46 10.24
N ILE A 91 -2.54 -8.99 10.22
CA ILE A 91 -3.10 -8.05 11.19
C ILE A 91 -4.19 -8.80 11.96
N THR A 92 -4.02 -8.95 13.27
CA THR A 92 -4.99 -9.61 14.13
C THR A 92 -5.66 -8.59 15.03
N CYS A 93 -6.98 -8.58 15.06
CA CYS A 93 -7.77 -7.78 15.99
C CYS A 93 -7.84 -8.49 17.34
N LEU A 94 -7.36 -7.85 18.41
CA LEU A 94 -7.40 -8.43 19.76
C LEU A 94 -8.80 -8.39 20.38
N ASN A 95 -9.69 -7.52 19.89
CA ASN A 95 -11.05 -7.41 20.43
C ASN A 95 -11.98 -8.56 20.00
N CYS A 96 -11.80 -9.14 18.81
CA CYS A 96 -12.71 -10.15 18.26
C CYS A 96 -12.03 -11.35 17.60
N GLY A 97 -10.69 -11.38 17.61
CA GLY A 97 -9.88 -12.44 17.01
C GLY A 97 -9.85 -12.46 15.48
N ASN A 98 -10.44 -11.47 14.79
CA ASN A 98 -10.46 -11.46 13.33
C ASN A 98 -9.04 -11.23 12.76
N ILE A 99 -8.62 -12.11 11.85
CA ILE A 99 -7.31 -12.08 11.20
C ILE A 99 -7.46 -11.59 9.76
N VAL A 100 -6.70 -10.56 9.41
CA VAL A 100 -6.61 -10.03 8.04
C VAL A 100 -5.21 -10.27 7.51
N ARG A 101 -5.11 -10.89 6.33
CA ARG A 101 -3.84 -11.12 5.64
C ARG A 101 -3.70 -10.17 4.44
N ILE A 102 -2.54 -9.55 4.31
CA ILE A 102 -2.19 -8.65 3.21
C ILE A 102 -1.01 -9.28 2.47
N PRO A 103 -1.26 -9.99 1.35
CA PRO A 103 -0.20 -10.57 0.56
C PRO A 103 0.62 -9.48 -0.14
N TYR A 104 1.93 -9.67 -0.24
CA TYR A 104 2.85 -8.83 -1.00
C TYR A 104 3.59 -9.64 -2.09
N ILE A 105 2.92 -10.67 -2.62
CA ILE A 105 3.48 -11.62 -3.58
C ILE A 105 3.82 -10.92 -4.91
N ALA A 106 2.95 -10.03 -5.38
CA ALA A 106 3.14 -9.31 -6.63
C ALA A 106 4.36 -8.37 -6.53
N GLU A 107 4.47 -7.65 -5.44
CA GLU A 107 5.58 -6.75 -5.12
C GLU A 107 6.90 -7.52 -5.03
N LYS A 108 6.89 -8.71 -4.41
CA LYS A 108 8.05 -9.61 -4.35
C LYS A 108 8.48 -10.11 -5.73
N LYS A 109 7.52 -10.48 -6.60
CA LYS A 109 7.80 -10.89 -7.99
C LYS A 109 8.38 -9.72 -8.80
N LEU A 110 7.77 -8.54 -8.70
CA LEU A 110 8.26 -7.33 -9.37
C LEU A 110 9.70 -7.01 -8.95
N LYS A 111 10.01 -7.06 -7.65
CA LYS A 111 11.39 -6.86 -7.16
C LYS A 111 12.39 -7.87 -7.74
N ARG A 112 11.98 -9.15 -7.88
CA ARG A 112 12.81 -10.19 -8.51
C ARG A 112 13.07 -9.91 -9.99
N GLN A 113 12.02 -9.51 -10.74
CA GLN A 113 12.14 -9.17 -12.15
C GLN A 113 13.04 -7.94 -12.37
N LEU A 114 12.84 -6.88 -11.59
CA LEU A 114 13.68 -5.68 -11.62
C LEU A 114 15.14 -6.00 -11.31
N LYS A 115 15.41 -6.87 -10.31
CA LYS A 115 16.78 -7.31 -10.01
C LYS A 115 17.44 -8.03 -11.18
N TYR A 116 16.70 -8.90 -11.88
CA TYR A 116 17.21 -9.58 -13.07
C TYR A 116 17.50 -8.59 -14.21
N LYS A 117 16.54 -7.71 -14.52
CA LYS A 117 16.68 -6.68 -15.56
C LYS A 117 17.90 -5.79 -15.31
N ASN A 118 18.04 -5.28 -14.08
CA ASN A 118 19.17 -4.43 -13.72
C ASN A 118 20.51 -5.16 -13.84
N ARG A 119 20.56 -6.46 -13.51
CA ARG A 119 21.77 -7.28 -13.68
C ARG A 119 22.11 -7.50 -15.16
N VAL A 120 21.11 -7.69 -16.01
CA VAL A 120 21.32 -7.83 -17.46
C VAL A 120 21.83 -6.51 -18.04
N GLU A 121 21.20 -5.38 -17.70
CA GLU A 121 21.63 -4.05 -18.13
C GLU A 121 23.04 -3.71 -17.63
N SER A 122 23.40 -4.05 -16.39
CA SER A 122 24.76 -3.83 -15.88
C SER A 122 25.80 -4.66 -16.63
N ASN A 123 25.46 -5.90 -16.99
CA ASN A 123 26.37 -6.79 -17.71
C ASN A 123 26.57 -6.36 -19.17
N LEU A 124 25.51 -5.90 -19.85
CA LEU A 124 25.60 -5.35 -21.20
C LEU A 124 26.50 -4.09 -21.23
N LYS A 125 26.30 -3.17 -20.28
CA LYS A 125 27.15 -1.97 -20.14
C LYS A 125 28.60 -2.29 -19.81
N ALA A 126 28.88 -3.39 -19.11
CA ALA A 126 30.25 -3.83 -18.85
C ALA A 126 30.93 -4.35 -20.13
N GLY A 127 30.20 -5.06 -21.00
CA GLY A 127 30.70 -5.53 -22.30
C GLY A 127 30.98 -4.40 -23.29
N GLU A 128 30.11 -3.39 -23.35
CA GLU A 128 30.33 -2.21 -24.22
C GLU A 128 31.59 -1.40 -23.82
N ASN A 129 31.99 -1.44 -22.54
CA ASN A 129 33.20 -0.78 -22.04
C ASN A 129 34.49 -1.61 -22.26
N SER A 130 34.39 -2.92 -22.51
CA SER A 130 35.55 -3.74 -22.91
C SER A 130 35.87 -3.62 -24.40
N ASP A 131 34.85 -3.53 -25.25
CA ASP A 131 35.01 -3.43 -26.71
C ASP A 131 35.52 -2.05 -27.16
N SER A 132 35.29 -1.00 -26.36
CA SER A 132 35.83 0.34 -26.59
C SER A 132 37.30 0.50 -26.14
N ASN A 133 37.78 -0.30 -25.17
CA ASN A 133 39.19 -0.30 -24.75
C ASN A 133 40.11 -1.12 -25.67
N LEU A 134 39.61 -2.14 -26.38
CA LEU A 134 40.38 -2.83 -27.43
C LEU A 134 40.71 -1.90 -28.62
N ASN A 135 39.76 -1.03 -28.99
CA ASN A 135 39.91 -0.05 -30.07
C ASN A 135 40.91 1.09 -29.77
N LEU A 136 41.30 1.30 -28.49
CA LEU A 136 42.34 2.26 -28.11
C LEU A 136 43.75 1.61 -28.12
N THR A 137 43.85 0.33 -27.78
CA THR A 137 45.13 -0.42 -27.77
C THR A 137 45.59 -0.84 -29.17
N GLU A 138 44.68 -0.98 -30.13
CA GLU A 138 45.04 -1.28 -31.52
C GLU A 138 45.57 -0.04 -32.27
N ASN A 139 45.07 1.17 -31.94
CA ASN A 139 45.52 2.41 -32.58
C ASN A 139 46.88 2.92 -32.06
N SER A 140 47.27 2.61 -30.82
CA SER A 140 48.59 2.97 -30.27
C SER A 140 49.76 2.10 -30.79
N ASN A 141 49.45 0.94 -31.39
CA ASN A 141 50.44 0.01 -31.95
C ASN A 141 50.73 0.24 -33.45
N ILE A 142 49.95 1.10 -34.11
CA ILE A 142 50.14 1.47 -35.53
C ILE A 142 51.08 2.69 -35.67
N GLU A 143 51.19 3.55 -34.65
CA GLU A 143 52.01 4.78 -34.70
C GLU A 143 53.48 4.60 -34.30
N ASN A 144 53.92 3.40 -33.89
CA ASN A 144 55.30 3.14 -33.42
C ASN A 144 56.10 2.15 -34.29
N ASN A 145 55.77 1.98 -35.58
CA ASN A 145 56.51 1.13 -36.52
C ASN A 145 56.81 1.86 -37.83
#